data_AF-A0A932TPX6-F1
#
_entry.id   AF-A0A932TPX6-F1
#
_cell.length_a   1.000
_cell.length_b   1.000
_cell.length_c   1.000
_cell.angle_alpha   90.00
_cell.angle_beta   90.00
_cell.angle_gamma   90.00
#
_symmetry.space_group_name_H-M   'P 1'
#
loop_
_entity.id
_entity.type
_entity.pdbx_description
1 polymer ?
#
loop_
_entity_poly.entity_id
_entity_poly.type
_entity_poly.pdbx_seq_one_letter_code
_entity_poly.pdbx_strand_id
1 'polypeptide(L)'
;MRKRRGGLEGIARFCSALGERAPDGLAEARLGGLEEEIIRRGSDWCTDVARAACALCQVAGIPARLVCLADTARAYCGHAIIEAARSGVWGAADPSTAVVYRLPGGRPASTWDLMSSPDLIEAHCRATGGFYTTPGQFRAGAIAEYAIWKRREYDYTVSALNEYYRTILEMSAAGWPGGLRWLHGGVGRPATYPGAPGAARRREGER
;
A
#
# COMPACT_ATOMS: atom_id res chain seq x y z
N MET A 1 33.17 -3.05 -15.27
CA MET A 1 31.75 -3.46 -15.17
C MET A 1 30.93 -2.29 -14.62
N ARG A 2 30.11 -1.63 -15.44
CA ARG A 2 29.41 -0.38 -15.09
C ARG A 2 28.14 -0.74 -14.27
N LYS A 3 28.13 -0.48 -12.95
CA LYS A 3 26.95 -0.69 -12.08
C LYS A 3 25.75 0.08 -12.67
N ARG A 4 24.74 -0.62 -13.17
CA ARG A 4 23.46 -0.01 -13.59
C ARG A 4 22.81 0.63 -12.35
N ARG A 5 22.89 1.96 -12.22
CA ARG A 5 22.38 2.74 -11.07
C ARG A 5 20.86 2.98 -11.09
N GLY A 6 20.04 2.07 -11.63
CA GLY A 6 18.61 2.37 -11.86
C GLY A 6 17.61 1.22 -11.70
N GLY A 7 18.01 0.09 -11.12
CA GLY A 7 17.13 -1.09 -11.03
C GLY A 7 15.90 -0.87 -10.15
N LEU A 8 16.09 -0.68 -8.85
CA LEU A 8 14.99 -0.63 -7.89
C LEU A 8 14.11 0.60 -8.08
N GLU A 9 14.70 1.77 -8.29
CA GLU A 9 13.95 3.01 -8.49
C GLU A 9 13.11 2.96 -9.78
N GLY A 10 13.62 2.28 -10.82
CA GLY A 10 12.86 2.02 -12.04
C GLY A 10 11.69 1.06 -11.81
N ILE A 11 11.93 -0.04 -11.08
CA ILE A 11 10.89 -1.01 -10.72
C ILE A 11 9.80 -0.36 -9.86
N ALA A 12 10.18 0.41 -8.83
CA ALA A 12 9.24 1.08 -7.94
C ALA A 12 8.37 2.11 -8.69
N ARG A 13 8.96 2.90 -9.61
CA ARG A 13 8.21 3.82 -10.46
C ARG A 13 7.28 3.12 -11.44
N PHE A 14 7.73 2.01 -12.04
CA PHE A 14 6.88 1.21 -12.92
C PHE A 14 5.67 0.67 -12.16
N CYS A 15 5.90 0.14 -10.96
CA CYS A 15 4.85 -0.44 -10.13
C CYS A 15 3.86 0.62 -9.61
N SER A 16 4.32 1.83 -9.26
CA SER A 16 3.41 2.90 -8.81
C SER A 16 2.44 3.34 -9.90
N ALA A 17 2.83 3.19 -11.17
CA ALA A 17 1.98 3.51 -12.32
C ALA A 17 0.97 2.38 -12.65
N LEU A 18 0.99 1.24 -11.96
CA LEU A 18 0.00 0.17 -12.19
C LEU A 18 -1.41 0.61 -11.77
N GLY A 19 -1.53 1.53 -10.81
CA GLY A 19 -2.81 2.09 -10.37
C GLY A 19 -3.52 2.89 -11.46
N GLU A 20 -2.80 3.45 -12.44
CA GLU A 20 -3.38 4.20 -13.56
C GLU A 20 -4.23 3.33 -14.50
N ARG A 21 -4.06 2.01 -14.43
CA ARG A 21 -4.84 1.02 -15.20
C ARG A 21 -5.78 0.20 -14.32
N ALA A 22 -5.79 0.44 -13.01
CA ALA A 22 -6.63 -0.32 -12.11
C ALA A 22 -8.12 -0.10 -12.45
N PRO A 23 -8.98 -1.12 -12.31
CA PRO A 23 -10.41 -0.96 -12.52
C PRO A 23 -11.00 0.10 -11.59
N ASP A 24 -11.94 0.90 -12.12
CA ASP A 24 -12.62 1.92 -11.32
C ASP A 24 -13.65 1.26 -10.39
N GLY A 25 -13.46 1.45 -9.08
CA GLY A 25 -14.45 1.07 -8.07
C GLY A 25 -14.36 -0.37 -7.54
N LEU A 26 -14.92 -0.56 -6.34
CA LEU A 26 -14.75 -1.78 -5.54
C LEU A 26 -15.38 -3.05 -6.12
N ALA A 27 -16.38 -2.93 -7.01
CA ALA A 27 -17.05 -4.07 -7.62
C ALA A 27 -16.17 -4.76 -8.69
N GLU A 28 -15.36 -3.97 -9.38
CA GLU A 28 -14.49 -4.44 -10.47
C GLU A 28 -13.10 -4.83 -9.97
N ALA A 29 -12.75 -4.44 -8.74
CA ALA A 29 -11.51 -4.81 -8.09
C ALA A 29 -11.28 -6.35 -8.13
N ARG A 30 -10.08 -6.74 -8.55
CA ARG A 30 -9.60 -8.12 -8.58
C ARG A 30 -8.24 -8.18 -7.92
N LEU A 31 -8.10 -9.08 -6.94
CA LEU A 31 -6.89 -9.28 -6.17
C LEU A 31 -6.33 -10.68 -6.44
N GLY A 32 -5.02 -10.85 -6.35
CA GLY A 32 -4.37 -12.15 -6.61
C GLY A 32 -3.98 -12.34 -8.08
N GLY A 33 -3.91 -13.58 -8.57
CA GLY A 33 -3.39 -13.91 -9.90
C GLY A 33 -1.87 -13.98 -9.96
N LEU A 34 -1.31 -14.30 -11.11
CA LEU A 34 0.14 -14.24 -11.34
C LEU A 34 0.61 -12.78 -11.43
N GLU A 35 1.90 -12.52 -11.22
CA GLU A 35 2.45 -11.17 -11.34
C GLU A 35 2.29 -10.58 -12.74
N GLU A 36 2.42 -11.40 -13.79
CA GLU A 36 2.18 -10.96 -15.16
C GLU A 36 0.72 -10.55 -15.38
N GLU A 37 -0.22 -11.18 -14.69
CA GLU A 37 -1.64 -10.85 -14.75
C GLU A 37 -1.94 -9.55 -14.00
N ILE A 38 -1.32 -9.33 -12.83
CA ILE A 38 -1.37 -8.04 -12.12
C ILE A 38 -0.84 -6.94 -13.03
N ILE A 39 0.35 -7.13 -13.62
CA ILE A 39 0.98 -6.10 -14.46
C ILE A 39 0.12 -5.77 -15.67
N ARG A 40 -0.47 -6.79 -16.30
CA ARG A 40 -1.35 -6.65 -17.47
C ARG A 40 -2.64 -5.90 -17.11
N ARG A 41 -3.29 -6.27 -16.01
CA ARG A 41 -4.59 -5.68 -15.62
C ARG A 41 -4.45 -4.33 -14.90
N GLY A 42 -3.29 -4.02 -14.34
CA GLY A 42 -3.12 -2.91 -13.39
C GLY A 42 -3.61 -3.28 -11.99
N SER A 43 -3.16 -2.56 -10.97
CA SER A 43 -3.67 -2.72 -9.60
C SER A 43 -3.25 -1.52 -8.77
N ASP A 44 -4.17 -1.05 -7.94
CA ASP A 44 -3.94 -0.06 -6.88
C ASP A 44 -3.81 -0.71 -5.49
N TRP A 45 -3.93 -2.05 -5.42
CA TRP A 45 -3.82 -2.81 -4.18
C TRP A 45 -2.35 -3.00 -3.79
N CYS A 46 -1.97 -2.50 -2.62
CA CYS A 46 -0.59 -2.55 -2.14
C CYS A 46 0.02 -3.97 -2.15
N THR A 47 -0.76 -5.01 -1.85
CA THR A 47 -0.28 -6.41 -1.85
C THR A 47 0.03 -6.92 -3.24
N ASP A 48 -0.80 -6.64 -4.24
CA ASP A 48 -0.55 -6.97 -5.65
C ASP A 48 0.68 -6.21 -6.17
N VAL A 49 0.71 -4.89 -5.92
CA VAL A 49 1.80 -4.00 -6.38
C VAL A 49 3.14 -4.39 -5.74
N ALA A 50 3.16 -4.67 -4.43
CA ALA A 50 4.35 -5.13 -3.73
C ALA A 50 4.83 -6.49 -4.24
N ARG A 51 3.91 -7.43 -4.52
CA ARG A 51 4.26 -8.73 -5.06
C ARG A 51 4.83 -8.64 -6.47
N ALA A 52 4.23 -7.85 -7.35
CA ALA A 52 4.78 -7.57 -8.67
C ALA A 52 6.18 -6.94 -8.60
N ALA A 53 6.37 -5.95 -7.72
CA ALA A 53 7.68 -5.31 -7.52
C ALA A 53 8.73 -6.30 -6.98
N CYS A 54 8.36 -7.17 -6.04
CA CYS A 54 9.21 -8.20 -5.48
C CYS A 54 9.68 -9.19 -6.56
N ALA A 55 8.75 -9.69 -7.37
CA ALA A 55 9.07 -10.59 -8.49
C ALA A 55 9.97 -9.92 -9.53
N LEU A 56 9.68 -8.68 -9.92
CA LEU A 56 10.50 -7.92 -10.87
C LEU A 56 11.92 -7.69 -10.35
N CYS A 57 12.09 -7.45 -9.04
CA CYS A 57 13.41 -7.38 -8.43
C CYS A 57 14.16 -8.71 -8.57
N GLN A 58 13.50 -9.83 -8.27
CA GLN A 58 14.12 -11.16 -8.36
C GLN A 58 14.49 -11.53 -9.80
N VAL A 59 13.63 -11.21 -10.78
CA VAL A 59 13.94 -11.35 -12.22
C VAL A 59 15.14 -10.49 -12.62
N ALA A 60 15.27 -9.29 -12.05
CA ALA A 60 16.42 -8.41 -12.27
C ALA A 60 17.70 -8.85 -11.52
N GLY A 61 17.69 -9.99 -10.82
CA GLY A 61 18.82 -10.49 -10.04
C GLY A 61 19.02 -9.76 -8.71
N ILE A 62 18.00 -9.09 -8.20
CA ILE A 62 18.01 -8.39 -6.91
C ILE A 62 17.18 -9.23 -5.92
N PRO A 63 17.79 -9.83 -4.88
CA PRO A 63 17.02 -10.51 -3.85
C PRO A 63 16.03 -9.54 -3.20
N ALA A 64 14.76 -9.92 -3.14
CA ALA A 64 13.69 -9.11 -2.59
C ALA A 64 12.71 -9.96 -1.78
N ARG A 65 12.07 -9.33 -0.79
CA ARG A 65 11.07 -9.95 0.10
C ARG A 65 9.93 -8.98 0.37
N LEU A 66 8.77 -9.51 0.75
CA LEU A 66 7.62 -8.69 1.11
C LEU A 66 7.73 -8.21 2.55
N VAL A 67 7.11 -7.07 2.81
CA VAL A 67 6.95 -6.52 4.15
C VAL A 67 5.50 -6.10 4.34
N CYS A 68 4.86 -6.67 5.36
CA CYS A 68 3.53 -6.26 5.81
C CYS A 68 3.68 -5.25 6.94
N LEU A 69 3.17 -4.05 6.74
CA LEU A 69 3.17 -2.94 7.68
C LEU A 69 1.79 -2.75 8.31
N ALA A 70 1.74 -2.29 9.55
CA ALA A 70 0.49 -1.99 10.23
C ALA A 70 0.62 -0.76 11.16
N ASP A 71 -0.36 0.13 11.07
CA ASP A 71 -0.60 1.13 12.11
C ASP A 71 -1.41 0.49 13.24
N THR A 72 -0.72 0.11 14.31
CA THR A 72 -1.34 -0.57 15.46
C THR A 72 -2.28 0.33 16.27
N ALA A 73 -2.36 1.64 15.98
CA ALA A 73 -3.33 2.54 16.58
C ALA A 73 -4.59 2.73 15.73
N ARG A 74 -4.64 2.20 14.50
CA ARG A 74 -5.77 2.35 13.58
C ARG A 74 -6.20 1.00 13.04
N ALA A 75 -7.45 0.63 13.30
CA ALA A 75 -8.02 -0.57 12.73
C ALA A 75 -8.04 -0.50 11.18
N TYR A 76 -7.80 -1.63 10.52
CA TYR A 76 -7.79 -1.77 9.05
C TYR A 76 -6.78 -0.86 8.33
N CYS A 77 -5.72 -0.46 9.01
CA CYS A 77 -4.65 0.37 8.46
C CYS A 77 -3.39 -0.48 8.23
N GLY A 78 -3.43 -1.29 7.18
CA GLY A 78 -2.32 -2.10 6.71
C GLY A 78 -1.72 -1.56 5.42
N HIS A 79 -0.45 -1.88 5.17
CA HIS A 79 0.22 -1.60 3.89
C HIS A 79 1.20 -2.71 3.56
N ALA A 80 1.46 -2.94 2.28
CA ALA A 80 2.46 -3.89 1.82
C ALA A 80 3.53 -3.17 1.00
N ILE A 81 4.79 -3.41 1.36
CA ILE A 81 5.95 -2.89 0.65
C ILE A 81 6.95 -4.02 0.39
N ILE A 82 8.13 -3.67 -0.13
CA ILE A 82 9.22 -4.64 -0.31
C ILE A 82 10.48 -4.19 0.42
N GLU A 83 11.33 -5.17 0.73
CA GLU A 83 12.76 -4.94 0.94
C GLU A 83 13.56 -5.58 -0.17
N ALA A 84 14.56 -4.87 -0.68
CA ALA A 84 15.48 -5.36 -1.71
C ALA A 84 16.92 -5.27 -1.22
N ALA A 85 17.65 -6.39 -1.32
CA ALA A 85 19.04 -6.48 -0.91
C ALA A 85 19.96 -5.79 -1.93
N ARG A 86 20.69 -4.76 -1.49
CA ARG A 86 21.62 -3.99 -2.32
C ARG A 86 22.89 -3.72 -1.52
N SER A 87 24.05 -4.04 -2.08
CA SER A 87 25.35 -3.85 -1.41
C SER A 87 25.43 -4.54 -0.03
N GLY A 88 24.85 -5.74 0.10
CA GLY A 88 24.90 -6.54 1.34
C GLY A 88 23.92 -6.10 2.44
N VAL A 89 23.07 -5.11 2.19
CA VAL A 89 22.05 -4.65 3.15
C VAL A 89 20.65 -4.69 2.55
N TRP A 90 19.65 -4.97 3.39
CA TRP A 90 18.24 -4.84 3.02
C TRP A 90 17.83 -3.36 3.04
N GLY A 91 17.03 -2.96 2.05
CA GLY A 91 16.48 -1.62 2.01
C GLY A 91 15.03 -1.64 1.57
N ALA A 92 14.20 -0.95 2.33
CA ALA A 92 12.78 -0.78 2.08
C ALA A 92 12.53 0.10 0.84
N ALA A 93 11.51 -0.28 0.08
CA ALA A 93 10.93 0.55 -0.95
C ALA A 93 9.42 0.31 -0.99
N ASP A 94 8.67 1.40 -1.10
CA ASP A 94 7.23 1.39 -1.31
C ASP A 94 6.95 1.50 -2.82
N PRO A 95 6.55 0.40 -3.47
CA PRO A 95 6.26 0.40 -4.89
C PRO A 95 4.92 1.05 -5.22
N SER A 96 4.00 1.22 -4.27
CA SER A 96 2.75 1.95 -4.49
C SER A 96 2.98 3.45 -4.61
N THR A 97 3.99 3.99 -3.92
CA THR A 97 4.31 5.43 -3.92
C THR A 97 5.62 5.77 -4.64
N ALA A 98 6.30 4.76 -5.19
CA ALA A 98 7.63 4.85 -5.76
C ALA A 98 8.70 5.44 -4.83
N VAL A 99 8.52 5.28 -3.51
CA VAL A 99 9.49 5.75 -2.52
C VAL A 99 10.53 4.66 -2.28
N VAL A 100 11.81 5.04 -2.33
CA VAL A 100 12.93 4.17 -1.95
C VAL A 100 13.61 4.80 -0.75
N TYR A 101 13.52 4.14 0.40
CA TYR A 101 13.97 4.70 1.66
C TYR A 101 15.49 4.62 1.83
N ARG A 102 16.07 5.70 2.37
CA ARG A 102 17.51 5.84 2.57
C ARG A 102 17.82 6.44 3.93
N LEU A 103 18.93 5.99 4.51
CA LEU A 103 19.55 6.64 5.66
C LEU A 103 20.21 7.96 5.21
N PRO A 104 20.52 8.87 6.16
CA PRO A 104 21.46 9.96 5.90
C PRO A 104 22.76 9.41 5.26
N GLY A 105 23.22 10.06 4.19
CA GLY A 105 24.35 9.58 3.39
C GLY A 105 23.98 8.57 2.29
N GLY A 106 22.70 8.26 2.10
CA GLY A 106 22.18 7.60 0.89
C GLY A 106 22.23 6.07 0.89
N ARG A 107 22.72 5.45 1.97
CA ARG A 107 22.62 3.98 2.16
C ARG A 107 21.15 3.55 2.23
N PRO A 108 20.79 2.35 1.77
CA PRO A 108 19.42 1.84 1.93
C PRO A 108 19.01 1.83 3.42
N ALA A 109 17.80 2.28 3.73
CA ALA A 109 17.20 2.11 5.05
C ALA A 109 16.32 0.87 5.04
N SER A 110 16.50 -0.03 6.01
CA SER A 110 15.66 -1.21 6.20
C SER A 110 14.31 -0.83 6.81
N THR A 111 13.34 -1.76 6.78
CA THR A 111 12.09 -1.59 7.51
C THR A 111 12.33 -1.39 9.00
N TRP A 112 13.31 -2.08 9.58
CA TRP A 112 13.68 -1.92 10.99
C TRP A 112 14.16 -0.49 11.31
N ASP A 113 14.99 0.09 10.43
CA ASP A 113 15.44 1.48 10.57
C ASP A 113 14.25 2.44 10.57
N LEU A 114 13.30 2.24 9.65
CA LEU A 114 12.08 3.06 9.55
C LEU A 114 11.18 2.92 10.78
N MET A 115 11.01 1.70 11.31
CA MET A 115 10.26 1.47 12.55
C MET A 115 10.92 2.12 13.77
N SER A 116 12.25 2.18 13.78
CA SER A 116 13.04 2.72 14.89
C SER A 116 13.23 4.23 14.82
N SER A 117 12.96 4.86 13.68
CA SER A 117 13.26 6.27 13.44
C SER A 117 12.21 6.92 12.54
N PRO A 118 11.11 7.43 13.13
CA PRO A 118 10.04 8.13 12.42
C PRO A 118 10.52 9.24 11.47
N ASP A 119 11.55 9.99 11.86
CA ASP A 119 12.13 11.08 11.07
C ASP A 119 12.63 10.61 9.69
N LEU A 120 13.06 9.35 9.57
CA LEU A 120 13.45 8.78 8.27
C LEU A 120 12.26 8.69 7.32
N ILE A 121 11.06 8.43 7.83
CA ILE A 121 9.83 8.34 7.03
C ILE A 121 9.44 9.75 6.59
N GLU A 122 9.48 10.71 7.52
CA GLU A 122 9.18 12.12 7.26
C GLU A 122 10.10 12.74 6.21
N ALA A 123 11.39 12.40 6.24
CA ALA A 123 12.36 12.84 5.24
C ALA A 123 12.05 12.35 3.81
N HIS A 124 11.18 11.32 3.67
CA HIS A 124 10.74 10.76 2.40
C HIS A 124 9.27 11.05 2.09
N CYS A 125 8.56 11.78 2.96
CA CYS A 125 7.20 12.23 2.71
C CYS A 125 7.15 13.07 1.43
N ARG A 126 6.25 12.72 0.51
CA ARG A 126 5.96 13.56 -0.65
C ARG A 126 4.87 14.57 -0.28
N ALA A 127 4.99 15.80 -0.79
CA ALA A 127 4.09 16.92 -0.51
C ALA A 127 2.61 16.62 -0.83
N THR A 128 2.34 15.66 -1.71
CA THR A 128 0.99 15.20 -2.06
C THR A 128 0.58 14.02 -1.18
N GLY A 129 0.20 14.29 0.07
CA GLY A 129 -0.71 13.49 0.90
C GLY A 129 -0.62 11.96 0.80
N GLY A 130 0.58 11.38 0.70
CA GLY A 130 0.76 9.94 0.51
C GLY A 130 0.23 9.18 1.72
N PHE A 131 -0.91 8.49 1.56
CA PHE A 131 -1.61 7.77 2.63
C PHE A 131 -0.70 6.75 3.34
N TYR A 132 0.33 6.25 2.63
CA TYR A 132 1.22 5.18 3.08
C TYR A 132 2.61 5.63 3.54
N THR A 133 3.02 6.87 3.27
CA THR A 133 4.33 7.40 3.68
C THR A 133 4.19 8.18 4.98
N THR A 134 3.61 7.58 6.02
CA THR A 134 3.42 8.23 7.32
C THR A 134 4.07 7.41 8.43
N PRO A 135 4.61 8.04 9.49
CA PRO A 135 5.19 7.29 10.61
C PRO A 135 4.26 6.26 11.24
N GLY A 136 2.96 6.56 11.30
CA GLY A 136 1.93 5.65 11.82
C GLY A 136 1.91 4.30 11.11
N GLN A 137 2.15 4.29 9.79
CA GLN A 137 2.14 3.06 9.00
C GLN A 137 3.26 2.08 9.40
N PHE A 138 4.35 2.56 9.99
CA PHE A 138 5.53 1.78 10.36
C PHE A 138 5.58 1.43 11.85
N ARG A 139 4.45 1.48 12.57
CA ARG A 139 4.42 1.08 14.00
C ARG A 139 4.66 -0.40 14.22
N ALA A 140 4.29 -1.23 13.26
CA ALA A 140 4.61 -2.65 13.22
C ALA A 140 4.97 -3.08 11.79
N GLY A 141 5.86 -4.05 11.68
CA GLY A 141 6.30 -4.62 10.43
C GLY A 141 6.59 -6.11 10.57
N ALA A 142 6.19 -6.89 9.58
CA ALA A 142 6.50 -8.31 9.48
C ALA A 142 7.10 -8.61 8.11
N ILE A 143 8.18 -9.38 8.07
CA ILE A 143 8.76 -9.88 6.84
C ILE A 143 7.97 -11.11 6.38
N ALA A 144 7.57 -11.12 5.12
CA ALA A 144 6.99 -12.28 4.47
C ALA A 144 7.91 -12.73 3.33
N GLU A 145 8.40 -13.97 3.42
CA GLU A 145 9.19 -14.55 2.35
C GLU A 145 8.34 -14.77 1.10
N TYR A 146 8.83 -14.31 -0.03
CA TYR A 146 8.22 -14.52 -1.33
C TYR A 146 9.33 -14.81 -2.33
N ALA A 147 9.29 -15.96 -3.00
CA ALA A 147 10.35 -16.40 -3.90
C ALA A 147 9.76 -16.93 -5.20
N ILE A 148 10.06 -16.31 -6.34
CA ILE A 148 9.43 -16.64 -7.63
C ILE A 148 9.67 -18.10 -8.09
N TRP A 149 10.75 -18.74 -7.62
CA TRP A 149 11.01 -20.16 -7.92
C TRP A 149 10.15 -21.12 -7.09
N LYS A 150 9.57 -20.66 -5.97
CA LYS A 150 8.59 -21.40 -5.17
C LYS A 150 7.16 -21.25 -5.68
N ARG A 151 6.94 -20.75 -6.90
CA ARG A 151 5.59 -20.49 -7.45
C ARG A 151 4.59 -21.66 -7.32
N ARG A 152 5.07 -22.91 -7.29
CA ARG A 152 4.21 -24.09 -7.14
C ARG A 152 3.64 -24.26 -5.71
N GLU A 153 4.20 -23.55 -4.73
CA GLU A 153 3.80 -23.58 -3.33
C GLU A 153 2.77 -22.48 -2.99
N TYR A 154 2.52 -21.54 -3.91
CA TYR A 154 1.66 -20.38 -3.66
C TYR A 154 0.28 -20.54 -4.30
N ASP A 155 -0.72 -19.96 -3.63
CA ASP A 155 -2.06 -19.81 -4.17
C ASP A 155 -2.16 -18.46 -4.90
N TYR A 156 -2.43 -18.53 -6.20
CA TYR A 156 -2.61 -17.37 -7.07
C TYR A 156 -4.08 -17.15 -7.45
N THR A 157 -5.03 -17.75 -6.72
CA THR A 157 -6.46 -17.58 -6.98
C THR A 157 -6.81 -16.10 -7.08
N VAL A 158 -7.38 -15.71 -8.22
CA VAL A 158 -7.94 -14.37 -8.39
C VAL A 158 -9.28 -14.33 -7.67
N SER A 159 -9.47 -13.33 -6.81
CA SER A 159 -10.72 -13.13 -6.09
C SER A 159 -11.22 -11.70 -6.24
N ALA A 160 -12.54 -11.54 -6.19
CA ALA A 160 -13.17 -10.25 -5.95
C ALA A 160 -13.11 -9.91 -4.46
N LEU A 161 -13.36 -8.65 -4.11
CA LEU A 161 -13.57 -8.29 -2.71
C LEU A 161 -14.74 -9.07 -2.12
N ASN A 162 -14.50 -9.68 -0.96
CA ASN A 162 -15.60 -10.22 -0.18
C ASN A 162 -16.45 -9.08 0.40
N GLU A 163 -17.67 -9.42 0.81
CA GLU A 163 -18.63 -8.44 1.34
C GLU A 163 -18.07 -7.68 2.55
N TYR A 164 -17.40 -8.39 3.46
CA TYR A 164 -16.78 -7.79 4.65
C TYR A 164 -15.82 -6.64 4.32
N TYR A 165 -14.84 -6.87 3.44
CA TYR A 165 -13.89 -5.83 3.03
C TYR A 165 -14.54 -4.74 2.20
N ARG A 166 -15.51 -5.10 1.34
CA ARG A 166 -16.26 -4.12 0.55
C ARG A 166 -16.94 -3.11 1.48
N THR A 167 -17.65 -3.57 2.51
CA THR A 167 -18.35 -2.67 3.42
C THR A 167 -17.39 -1.80 4.25
N ILE A 168 -16.24 -2.34 4.67
CA ILE A 168 -15.20 -1.55 5.36
C ILE A 168 -14.73 -0.38 4.49
N LEU A 169 -14.47 -0.64 3.20
CA LEU A 169 -13.93 0.34 2.26
C LEU A 169 -14.99 1.38 1.84
N GLU A 170 -16.23 0.94 1.59
CA GLU A 170 -17.36 1.83 1.32
C GLU A 170 -17.59 2.79 2.48
N MET A 171 -17.60 2.28 3.71
CA MET A 171 -17.76 3.10 4.90
C MET A 171 -16.57 4.05 5.07
N SER A 172 -15.35 3.59 4.80
CA SER A 172 -14.13 4.41 4.87
C SER A 172 -14.23 5.62 3.95
N ALA A 173 -14.70 5.41 2.72
CA ALA A 173 -14.96 6.50 1.77
C ALA A 173 -16.07 7.45 2.27
N ALA A 174 -17.06 6.94 3.01
CA ALA A 174 -18.15 7.72 3.59
C ALA A 174 -17.81 8.40 4.94
N GLY A 175 -16.59 8.25 5.47
CA GLY A 175 -16.13 8.96 6.67
C GLY A 175 -16.56 8.39 8.03
N TRP A 176 -17.01 7.12 8.09
CA TRP A 176 -17.31 6.35 9.32
C TRP A 176 -18.20 7.07 10.36
N PRO A 177 -19.51 7.20 10.12
CA PRO A 177 -20.43 7.60 11.18
C PRO A 177 -20.60 6.44 12.19
N GLY A 178 -19.90 6.49 13.33
CA GLY A 178 -20.12 5.57 14.48
C GLY A 178 -19.05 4.49 14.73
N GLY A 179 -17.96 4.47 13.95
CA GLY A 179 -16.82 3.56 14.19
C GLY A 179 -17.14 2.07 13.97
N LEU A 180 -16.30 1.15 14.48
CA LEU A 180 -16.45 -0.31 14.33
C LEU A 180 -17.70 -0.92 14.97
N ARG A 181 -18.47 -0.14 15.73
CA ARG A 181 -19.61 -0.65 16.50
C ARG A 181 -20.70 -1.26 15.61
N TRP A 182 -20.84 -0.80 14.37
CA TRP A 182 -21.84 -1.32 13.43
C TRP A 182 -21.48 -2.70 12.87
N LEU A 183 -20.18 -3.04 12.72
CA LEU A 183 -19.73 -4.37 12.26
C LEU A 183 -20.12 -5.50 13.23
N HIS A 184 -20.44 -5.16 14.48
CA HIS A 184 -20.88 -6.08 15.52
C HIS A 184 -22.35 -5.88 15.92
N GLY A 185 -23.17 -5.26 15.06
CA GLY A 185 -24.61 -5.09 15.29
C GLY A 185 -24.99 -3.94 16.23
N GLY A 186 -24.06 -3.08 16.62
CA GLY A 186 -24.33 -1.89 17.41
C GLY A 186 -24.83 -0.75 16.52
N VAL A 187 -26.14 -0.54 16.47
CA VAL A 187 -26.75 0.60 15.77
C VAL A 187 -26.44 1.90 16.52
N GLY A 188 -25.31 2.52 16.22
CA GLY A 188 -25.03 3.89 16.63
C GLY A 188 -25.64 4.86 15.61
N ARG A 189 -26.58 5.70 16.02
CA ARG A 189 -27.06 6.81 15.17
C ARG A 189 -25.87 7.61 14.65
N PRO A 190 -25.86 8.03 13.36
CA PRO A 190 -24.79 8.86 12.83
C PRO A 190 -24.70 10.14 13.65
N ALA A 191 -23.53 10.40 14.24
CA ALA A 191 -23.23 11.71 14.77
C ALA A 191 -23.13 12.68 13.58
N THR A 192 -23.98 13.70 13.56
CA THR A 192 -23.83 14.82 12.64
C THR A 192 -22.49 15.49 12.90
N TYR A 193 -21.52 15.28 12.03
CA TYR A 193 -20.21 15.93 12.12
C TYR A 193 -20.28 17.29 11.40
N PRO A 194 -20.02 18.42 12.09
CA PRO A 194 -19.92 19.72 11.45
C PRO A 194 -18.50 19.84 10.88
N GLY A 195 -18.32 19.52 9.60
CA GLY A 195 -16.99 19.67 8.99
C GLY A 195 -16.75 19.05 7.62
N ALA A 196 -17.75 18.51 6.92
CA ALA A 196 -17.55 18.12 5.53
C ALA A 196 -17.54 19.38 4.63
N PRO A 197 -16.45 19.70 3.92
CA PRO A 197 -16.48 20.77 2.91
C PRO A 197 -17.26 20.25 1.69
N GLY A 198 -18.41 20.86 1.43
CA GLY A 198 -19.18 20.58 0.20
C GLY A 198 -20.63 20.16 0.40
N ALA A 199 -21.39 20.81 1.28
CA ALA A 199 -22.85 20.85 1.15
C ALA A 199 -23.24 22.26 0.70
N ALA A 200 -23.42 22.44 -0.60
CA ALA A 200 -23.99 23.66 -1.15
C ALA A 200 -25.35 23.91 -0.49
N ARG A 201 -25.49 25.04 0.21
CA ARG A 201 -26.77 25.50 0.77
C ARG A 201 -27.74 25.71 -0.40
N ARG A 202 -28.69 24.80 -0.60
CA ARG A 202 -29.94 25.15 -1.28
C ARG A 202 -30.62 26.21 -0.42
N ARG A 203 -30.78 27.41 -0.96
CA ARG A 203 -31.67 28.42 -0.39
C ARG A 203 -33.09 27.92 -0.61
N GLU A 204 -33.79 27.63 0.49
CA GLU A 204 -35.25 27.59 0.49
C GLU A 204 -35.76 29.03 0.35
N GLY A 205 -36.70 29.23 -0.56
CA GLY A 205 -37.40 30.50 -0.76
C GLY A 205 -37.36 30.98 -2.20
N GLU A 206 -38.22 30.43 -3.05
CA GLU A 206 -38.95 31.22 -4.05
C GLU A 206 -40.17 30.44 -4.59
N ARG A 207 -41.35 30.99 -4.22
CA ARG A 207 -42.74 30.75 -4.65
C ARG A 207 -43.48 29.55 -4.04
#